data_AF-A0A2V8IAY3-F1
#
_entry.id   AF-A0A2V8IAY3-F1
#
_cell.length_a   1.000
_cell.length_b   1.000
_cell.length_c   1.000
_cell.angle_alpha   90.00
_cell.angle_beta   90.00
_cell.angle_gamma   90.00
#
_symmetry.space_group_name_H-M   'P 1'
#
loop_
_entity.id
_entity.type
_entity.pdbx_description
1 polymer ?
#
loop_
_entity_poly.entity_id
_entity_poly.type
_entity_poly.pdbx_seq_one_letter_code
_entity_poly.pdbx_strand_id
1 'polypeptide(L)' 'MRRKLPARDIVDAPITILADERKDGVHLSYDRMASLLATYGNADALAVARDLDSKIEKLIRESAA' A
#
# COMPACT_ATOMS: atom_id res chain seq x y z
N MET A 1 -15.10 -33.27 16.69
CA MET A 1 -14.58 -32.04 17.34
C MET A 1 -13.79 -31.24 16.30
N ARG A 2 -14.36 -30.18 15.71
CA ARG A 2 -13.68 -29.32 14.72
C ARG A 2 -13.11 -28.10 15.45
N ARG A 3 -11.79 -27.98 15.48
CA ARG A 3 -11.10 -26.81 16.04
C ARG A 3 -11.31 -25.64 15.07
N LYS A 4 -12.18 -24.70 15.44
CA LYS A 4 -12.36 -23.43 14.73
C LYS A 4 -11.05 -22.66 14.91
N LEU A 5 -10.24 -22.56 13.85
CA LEU A 5 -9.07 -21.69 13.83
C LEU A 5 -9.57 -20.26 14.09
N PRO A 6 -8.97 -19.47 15.00
CA PRO A 6 -9.37 -18.09 15.16
C PRO A 6 -9.15 -17.40 13.81
N ALA A 7 -10.18 -16.75 13.29
CA ALA A 7 -10.00 -15.81 12.21
C ALA A 7 -8.92 -14.84 12.69
N ARG A 8 -7.76 -14.85 12.06
CA ARG A 8 -6.89 -13.68 12.15
C ARG A 8 -7.74 -12.60 11.50
N ASP A 9 -8.22 -11.66 12.30
CA ASP A 9 -8.83 -10.43 11.80
C ASP A 9 -7.70 -9.66 11.12
N ILE A 10 -7.28 -10.13 9.94
CA ILE A 10 -6.53 -9.31 9.01
C ILE A 10 -7.60 -8.36 8.48
N VAL A 11 -7.66 -7.18 9.09
CA VAL A 11 -8.31 -6.04 8.46
C VAL A 11 -7.43 -5.70 7.27
N ASP A 12 -7.62 -6.41 6.16
CA ASP A 12 -6.91 -6.14 4.92
C ASP A 12 -7.35 -4.75 4.44
N ALA A 13 -6.43 -3.79 4.50
CA ALA A 13 -6.57 -2.51 3.83
C ALA A 13 -5.88 -2.65 2.47
N PRO A 14 -6.60 -3.07 1.40
CA PRO A 14 -5.98 -3.24 0.10
C PRO A 14 -5.42 -1.90 -0.38
N ILE A 15 -4.24 -1.96 -0.99
CA ILE A 15 -3.62 -0.84 -1.68
C ILE A 15 -3.91 -0.95 -3.19
N THR A 16 -4.20 0.18 -3.83
CA THR A 16 -4.45 0.25 -5.27
C THR A 16 -3.22 0.77 -5.98
N ILE A 17 -2.72 0.01 -6.96
CA ILE A 17 -1.72 0.46 -7.92
C ILE A 17 -2.41 0.50 -9.28
N LEU A 18 -2.32 1.63 -9.97
CA LEU A 18 -2.79 1.76 -11.35
C LEU A 18 -1.63 1.47 -12.29
N ALA A 19 -1.91 0.71 -13.34
CA ALA A 19 -0.96 0.41 -14.41
C ALA A 19 -1.56 0.87 -15.75
N ASP A 20 -0.77 1.58 -16.54
CA ASP A 20 -1.17 1.98 -17.90
C ASP A 20 0.00 1.80 -18.88
N GLU A 21 -0.30 1.30 -20.08
CA GLU A 21 0.68 1.13 -21.16
C GLU A 21 0.70 2.36 -22.06
N ARG A 22 1.90 2.90 -22.28
CA ARG A 22 2.17 4.07 -23.11
C ARG A 22 3.24 3.74 -24.15
N LYS A 23 3.49 4.69 -25.06
CA LYS A 23 4.52 4.56 -26.11
C LYS A 23 5.93 4.32 -25.56
N ASP A 24 6.19 4.74 -24.33
CA ASP A 24 7.47 4.65 -23.62
C ASP A 24 7.51 3.50 -22.58
N GLY A 25 6.47 2.67 -22.49
CA GLY A 25 6.44 1.49 -21.61
C GLY A 25 5.22 1.46 -20.68
N VAL A 26 5.30 0.63 -19.64
CA VAL A 26 4.27 0.52 -18.61
C VAL A 26 4.56 1.49 -17.48
N HIS A 27 3.55 2.31 -17.14
CA HIS A 27 3.60 3.29 -16.06
C HIS A 27 2.80 2.77 -14.88
N LEU A 28 3.41 2.80 -13.70
CA LEU A 28 2.76 2.44 -12.45
C LEU A 28 2.57 3.69 -11.59
N SER A 29 1.36 3.88 -11.06
CA SER A 29 1.05 4.98 -10.14
C SER A 29 0.36 4.48 -8.88
N TYR A 30 0.65 5.15 -7.77
CA TYR A 30 0.18 4.80 -6.44
C TYR A 30 -0.08 6.07 -5.61
N ASP A 31 -1.20 6.09 -4.89
CA ASP A 31 -1.53 7.15 -3.94
C ASP A 31 -0.93 6.82 -2.57
N ARG A 32 -0.06 7.72 -2.07
CA ARG A 32 0.58 7.56 -0.76
C ARG A 32 -0.44 7.48 0.36
N MET A 33 -0.38 6.42 1.17
CA MET A 33 -1.21 6.28 2.37
C MET A 33 -0.99 7.40 3.36
N ALA A 34 0.24 7.92 3.50
CA ALA A 34 0.49 9.02 4.41
C ALA A 34 -0.26 10.29 4.00
N SER A 35 -0.45 10.53 2.70
CA SER A 35 -1.25 11.65 2.19
C SER A 35 -2.73 11.49 2.52
N LEU A 36 -3.27 10.27 2.35
CA LEU A 36 -4.66 9.95 2.66
C LEU A 36 -4.96 10.06 4.16
N LEU A 37 -4.00 9.69 5.01
CA LEU A 37 -4.18 9.69 6.46
C LEU A 37 -3.80 11.01 7.15
N ALA A 38 -3.14 11.94 6.45
CA ALA A 38 -2.63 13.18 7.03
C ALA A 38 -3.71 14.00 7.76
N THR A 39 -4.93 14.02 7.24
CA THR A 39 -6.06 14.81 7.79
C THR A 39 -6.61 14.27 9.10
N TYR A 40 -6.33 13.01 9.45
CA TYR A 40 -6.85 12.39 10.67
C TYR A 40 -5.97 12.66 11.91
N GLY A 41 -4.78 13.25 11.74
CA GLY A 41 -3.93 13.71 12.86
C GLY A 41 -3.36 12.60 13.76
N ASN A 42 -3.53 11.32 13.42
CA ASN A 42 -3.00 10.20 14.20
C ASN A 42 -1.55 9.91 13.81
N ALA A 43 -0.62 10.30 14.69
CA ALA A 43 0.82 10.17 14.47
C ALA A 43 1.29 8.71 14.27
N ASP A 44 0.72 7.76 15.02
CA ASP A 44 1.08 6.34 14.92
C ASP A 44 0.62 5.75 13.58
N ALA A 45 -0.60 6.07 13.17
CA ALA A 45 -1.12 5.66 11.87
C ALA A 45 -0.31 6.26 10.72
N LEU A 46 0.11 7.53 10.84
CA LEU A 46 0.98 8.20 9.87
C LEU A 46 2.38 7.55 9.79
N ALA A 47 2.93 7.08 10.90
CA ALA A 47 4.21 6.37 10.91
C ALA A 47 4.13 5.05 10.14
N VAL A 48 3.08 4.25 10.40
CA VAL A 48 2.81 3.01 9.66
C VAL A 48 2.59 3.29 8.17
N ALA A 49 1.84 4.33 7.83
CA ALA A 49 1.58 4.71 6.44
C ALA A 49 2.85 5.12 5.68
N ARG A 50 3.77 5.86 6.31
CA ARG A 50 5.05 6.26 5.69
C ARG A 50 5.97 5.07 5.44
N ASP A 51 6.00 4.10 6.36
CA ASP A 51 6.75 2.85 6.17
C ASP A 51 6.16 2.03 5.01
N LEU A 52 4.83 1.95 4.93
CA LEU A 52 4.14 1.32 3.80
C LEU A 52 4.46 2.02 2.48
N ASP A 53 4.34 3.35 2.41
CA ASP A 53 4.67 4.15 1.23
C ASP A 53 6.09 3.84 0.74
N SER A 54 7.05 3.78 1.66
CA SER A 54 8.46 3.48 1.34
C SER A 54 8.64 2.11 0.71
N LYS A 55 7.90 1.09 1.17
CA LYS A 55 7.95 -0.27 0.63
C LYS A 55 7.33 -0.35 -0.76
N ILE A 56 6.19 0.33 -0.98
CA ILE A 56 5.51 0.32 -2.29
C ILE A 56 6.30 1.11 -3.32
N GLU A 57 6.85 2.27 -2.97
CA GLU A 57 7.70 3.02 -3.88
C GLU A 57 8.96 2.25 -4.26
N LYS A 58 9.56 1.53 -3.32
CA LYS A 58 10.69 0.65 -3.61
C LYS A 58 10.30 -0.45 -4.59
N LEU A 59 9.18 -1.14 -4.35
CA LEU A 59 8.67 -2.18 -5.24
C LEU A 59 8.42 -1.66 -6.67
N ILE A 60 7.80 -0.48 -6.80
CA ILE A 60 7.54 0.14 -8.11
C ILE A 60 8.86 0.45 -8.83
N ARG A 61 9.85 0.99 -8.13
CA ARG A 61 11.18 1.27 -8.70
C ARG A 61 11.90 0.00 -9.15
N GLU A 62 11.83 -1.07 -8.35
CA GLU A 62 12.41 -2.37 -8.68
C GLU A 62 11.70 -3.04 -9.87
N SER A 63 10.41 -2.76 -10.09
CA SER A 63 9.64 -3.29 -11.23
C SER A 63 9.91 -2.55 -12.54
N ALA A 64 10.54 -1.38 -12.49
CA ALA A 64 10.88 -0.57 -13.67
C ALA A 64 12.29 -0.86 -14.21
N ALA A 65 13.03 -1.79 -13.59
CA ALA A 65 14.37 -2.23 -13.98
C ALA A 65 14.31 -3.43 -14.94
#